data_AF-A0A1C7DHJ0-F1
#
_entry.id   AF-A0A1C7DHJ0-F1
#
_cell.length_a   1.000
_cell.length_b   1.000
_cell.length_c   1.000
_cell.angle_alpha   90.00
_cell.angle_beta   90.00
_cell.angle_gamma   90.00
#
_symmetry.space_group_name_H-M   'P 1'
#
loop_
_entity.id
_entity.type
_entity.pdbx_description
1 polymer ?
#
loop_
_entity_poly.entity_id
_entity_poly.type
_entity_poly.pdbx_seq_one_letter_code
_entity_poly.pdbx_strand_id
1 'polypeptide(L)'
;MAMRILDIPTTSISNVKRSPMEAFQKADQEAAGVYVFNREKVAGVMLTQKQYESLNREIEELYDQLADLIAENRLLTENISTFSDVEVRGAIAAESPVLDEEDGWE
;
A
#
# COMPACT_ATOMS: atom_id res chain seq x y z
N MET A 1 17.57 26.08 7.42
CA MET A 1 16.17 25.67 7.12
C MET A 1 15.60 25.07 8.40
N ALA A 2 14.67 25.77 9.04
CA ALA A 2 14.09 25.33 10.30
C ALA A 2 13.13 24.17 10.03
N MET A 3 13.39 23.01 10.63
CA MET A 3 12.48 21.88 10.66
C MET A 3 11.17 22.37 11.27
N ARG A 4 10.06 22.31 10.52
CA ARG A 4 8.74 22.32 11.15
C ARG A 4 8.73 21.10 12.06
N ILE A 5 8.78 21.35 13.36
CA ILE A 5 8.62 20.34 14.40
C ILE A 5 7.18 19.84 14.22
N LEU A 6 6.98 18.85 13.36
CA LEU A 6 5.89 17.93 13.63
C LEU A 6 6.23 17.34 15.00
N ASP A 7 5.26 17.27 15.88
CA ASP A 7 5.39 16.77 17.25
C ASP A 7 5.54 15.24 17.23
N ILE A 8 6.52 14.76 16.45
CA ILE A 8 6.79 13.34 16.22
C ILE A 8 7.85 12.88 17.20
N PRO A 9 7.63 11.76 17.88
CA PRO A 9 8.61 11.18 18.77
C PRO A 9 9.97 11.01 18.09
N THR A 10 11.03 11.57 18.67
CA THR A 10 12.40 11.41 18.15
C THR A 10 13.30 10.69 19.15
N THR A 11 14.34 10.02 18.64
CA THR A 11 15.44 9.45 19.42
C THR A 11 16.75 9.52 18.63
N SER A 12 17.89 9.34 19.30
CA SER A 12 19.20 9.26 18.64
C SER A 12 19.58 7.82 18.34
N ILE A 13 20.37 7.61 17.28
CA ILE A 13 20.91 6.29 16.93
C ILE A 13 21.77 5.69 18.06
N SER A 14 22.42 6.54 18.86
CA SER A 14 23.19 6.10 20.03
C SER A 14 22.28 5.55 21.13
N ASN A 15 21.12 6.15 21.36
CA ASN A 15 20.14 5.64 22.32
C ASN A 15 19.55 4.31 21.85
N VAL A 16 19.19 4.21 20.56
CA VAL A 16 18.71 2.95 19.98
C VAL A 16 19.74 1.83 20.12
N LYS A 17 21.03 2.12 19.88
CA LYS A 17 22.10 1.13 20.05
C LYS A 17 22.24 0.67 21.51
N ARG A 18 21.98 1.55 22.47
CA ARG A 18 22.08 1.23 23.90
C ARG A 18 20.86 0.45 24.40
N SER A 19 19.67 0.89 23.99
CA SER A 19 18.40 0.36 24.46
C SER A 19 17.36 0.47 23.34
N PRO A 20 17.33 -0.50 22.41
CA PRO A 20 16.37 -0.46 21.30
C PRO A 20 14.92 -0.58 21.80
N MET A 21 14.72 -1.24 22.94
CA MET A 21 13.39 -1.43 23.53
C MET A 21 12.75 -0.11 23.99
N GLU A 22 13.54 0.85 24.48
CA GLU A 22 13.04 2.18 24.85
C GLU A 22 12.44 2.92 23.66
N ALA A 23 13.02 2.76 22.47
CA ALA A 23 12.48 3.35 21.25
C ALA A 23 11.12 2.73 20.88
N PHE A 24 10.96 1.42 21.01
CA PHE A 24 9.67 0.75 20.76
C PHE A 24 8.62 1.09 21.82
N GLN A 25 9.00 1.16 23.10
CA GLN A 25 8.10 1.59 24.18
C GLN A 25 7.62 3.03 23.96
N LYS A 26 8.52 3.93 23.56
CA LYS A 26 8.15 5.30 23.21
C LYS A 26 7.19 5.32 22.02
N ALA A 27 7.42 4.49 21.00
CA ALA A 27 6.53 4.39 19.84
C ALA A 27 5.12 3.93 20.24
N ASP A 28 5.02 2.98 21.18
CA ASP A 28 3.77 2.47 21.70
C ASP A 28 3.03 3.52 22.57
N GLN A 29 3.76 4.19 23.47
CA GLN A 29 3.22 5.22 24.37
C GLN A 29 2.67 6.43 23.63
N GLU A 30 3.39 6.89 22.61
CA GLU A 30 3.03 8.05 21.80
C GLU A 30 2.09 7.69 20.64
N ALA A 31 1.74 6.40 20.51
CA ALA A 31 0.97 5.84 19.40
C ALA A 31 1.48 6.29 18.01
N ALA A 32 2.79 6.55 17.87
CA ALA A 32 3.41 7.12 16.69
C ALA A 32 4.81 6.54 16.43
N GLY A 33 5.23 6.53 15.17
CA GLY A 33 6.57 6.10 14.79
C GLY A 33 7.65 7.01 15.37
N VAL A 34 8.72 6.41 15.87
CA VAL A 34 9.85 7.13 16.46
C VAL A 34 10.93 7.38 15.42
N TYR A 35 11.21 8.64 15.13
CA TYR A 35 12.27 9.04 14.20
C TYR A 35 13.64 8.89 14.85
N VAL A 36 14.51 8.13 14.20
CA VAL A 36 15.89 7.89 14.65
C VAL A 36 16.83 8.83 13.94
N PHE A 37 17.51 9.68 14.70
CA PHE A 37 18.49 10.64 14.19
C PHE A 37 19.91 10.12 14.30
N ASN A 38 20.70 10.31 13.24
CA ASN A 38 22.14 10.19 13.25
C ASN A 38 22.74 11.56 12.93
N ARG A 39 23.27 12.24 13.96
CA ARG A 39 23.63 13.66 13.92
C ARG A 39 22.39 14.49 13.54
N GLU A 40 22.49 15.33 12.53
CA GLU A 40 21.38 16.20 12.08
C GLU A 40 20.47 15.53 11.03
N LYS A 41 20.70 14.25 10.69
CA LYS A 41 19.93 13.53 9.67
C LYS A 41 19.07 12.44 10.27
N VAL A 42 17.86 12.29 9.74
CA VAL A 42 17.01 11.13 10.02
C VAL A 42 17.64 9.91 9.34
N ALA A 43 17.92 8.87 10.12
CA ALA A 43 18.43 7.59 9.66
C ALA A 43 17.31 6.59 9.35
N GLY A 44 16.16 6.71 10.03
CA GLY A 44 15.00 5.85 9.83
C GLY A 44 13.90 6.13 10.85
N VAL A 45 12.86 5.30 10.82
CA VAL A 45 11.73 5.33 11.76
C VAL A 45 11.59 3.95 12.40
N MET A 46 11.37 3.90 13.70
CA MET A 46 11.08 2.68 14.44
C MET A 46 9.59 2.63 14.79
N LEU A 47 8.97 1.50 14.49
CA LEU A 47 7.57 1.20 14.76
C LEU A 47 7.51 -0.11 15.55
N THR A 48 6.50 -0.26 16.41
CA THR A 48 6.20 -1.59 16.97
C THR A 48 5.68 -2.51 15.87
N GLN A 49 5.76 -3.83 16.10
CA GLN A 49 5.19 -4.82 15.18
C GLN A 49 3.70 -4.52 14.91
N LYS A 50 2.93 -4.28 15.97
CA LYS A 50 1.49 -3.98 15.89
C LYS A 50 1.23 -2.75 15.03
N GLN A 51 2.01 -1.67 15.19
CA GLN A 51 1.87 -0.46 14.38
C GLN A 51 2.17 -0.74 12.91
N TYR A 52 3.24 -1.47 12.62
CA TYR A 52 3.59 -1.84 11.25
C TYR A 52 2.52 -2.70 10.58
N GLU A 53 2.02 -3.73 11.27
CA GLU A 53 0.95 -4.60 10.76
C GLU A 53 -0.36 -3.84 10.56
N SER A 54 -0.70 -2.93 11.48
CA SER A 54 -1.89 -2.10 11.36
C SER A 54 -1.83 -1.19 10.13
N LEU A 55 -0.67 -0.59 9.84
CA LEU A 55 -0.47 0.25 8.65
C LEU A 55 -0.64 -0.55 7.37
N ASN A 56 -0.08 -1.75 7.30
CA ASN A 56 -0.23 -2.60 6.12
C ASN A 56 -1.68 -3.02 5.90
N ARG A 57 -2.40 -3.37 6.98
CA ARG A 57 -3.82 -3.69 6.90
C ARG A 57 -4.65 -2.51 6.41
N GLU A 58 -4.40 -1.32 6.94
CA GLU A 58 -5.09 -0.10 6.50
C GLU A 58 -4.81 0.19 5.02
N ILE A 59 -3.59 -0.02 4.55
CA ILE A 59 -3.23 0.12 3.13
C ILE A 59 -4.01 -0.88 2.26
N GLU A 60 -4.09 -2.15 2.68
CA GLU A 60 -4.88 -3.17 1.97
C GLU A 60 -6.36 -2.78 1.90
N GLU A 61 -6.96 -2.41 3.04
CA GLU A 61 -8.36 -1.97 3.11
C GLU A 61 -8.64 -0.75 2.22
N LEU A 62 -7.72 0.23 2.18
CA LEU A 62 -7.83 1.39 1.31
C LEU A 62 -7.74 1.03 -0.18
N TYR A 63 -6.89 0.08 -0.55
CA TYR A 63 -6.81 -0.39 -1.93
C TYR A 63 -8.07 -1.16 -2.35
N ASP A 64 -8.64 -1.97 -1.47
CA ASP A 64 -9.91 -2.67 -1.73
C ASP A 64 -11.04 -1.66 -1.94
N GLN A 65 -11.18 -0.67 -1.05
CA GLN A 65 -12.17 0.40 -1.21
C GLN A 65 -11.98 1.19 -2.50
N LEU A 66 -10.73 1.44 -2.90
CA LEU A 66 -10.43 2.11 -4.16
C LEU A 66 -10.86 1.27 -5.36
N ALA A 67 -10.65 -0.05 -5.32
CA ALA A 67 -11.09 -0.95 -6.39
C ALA A 67 -12.62 -0.95 -6.54
N ASP A 68 -13.34 -1.00 -5.42
CA ASP A 68 -14.80 -0.92 -5.39
C ASP A 68 -15.31 0.41 -5.96
N LEU A 69 -14.72 1.53 -5.55
CA LEU A 69 -15.06 2.86 -6.06
C LEU A 69 -14.78 3.02 -7.55
N ILE A 70 -13.71 2.39 -8.07
CA ILE A 70 -13.41 2.37 -9.50
C ILE A 70 -14.47 1.54 -10.24
N ALA A 71 -14.87 0.39 -9.71
CA ALA A 71 -15.92 -0.43 -10.30
C ALA A 71 -17.26 0.30 -10.32
N GLU A 72 -17.63 0.95 -9.21
CA GLU A 72 -18.84 1.78 -9.13
C GLU A 72 -18.81 2.93 -10.12
N ASN A 73 -17.69 3.66 -10.23
CA ASN A 73 -17.54 4.73 -11.22
C ASN A 73 -17.69 4.23 -12.66
N ARG A 74 -17.17 3.05 -12.98
CA ARG A 74 -17.35 2.43 -14.31
C ARG A 74 -18.84 2.18 -14.57
N LEU A 75 -19.56 1.60 -13.61
CA LEU A 75 -20.99 1.32 -13.78
C LEU A 75 -21.84 2.59 -13.91
N LEU A 76 -21.51 3.65 -13.15
CA LEU A 76 -22.22 4.93 -13.19
C LEU A 76 -21.91 5.76 -14.42
N THR A 77 -20.71 5.62 -14.98
CA THR A 77 -20.33 6.31 -16.22
C THR A 77 -20.98 5.55 -17.37
N GLU A 78 -22.20 5.92 -17.78
CA GLU A 78 -22.91 5.34 -18.94
C GLU A 78 -22.15 5.46 -20.28
N ASN A 79 -21.00 6.15 -20.28
CA ASN A 79 -20.18 6.45 -21.44
C ASN A 79 -18.83 5.71 -21.40
N ILE A 80 -18.81 4.47 -20.91
CA ILE A 80 -17.64 3.60 -21.12
C ILE A 80 -17.58 3.28 -22.62
N SER A 81 -16.48 3.61 -23.27
CA SER A 81 -16.18 3.08 -24.60
C SER A 81 -16.11 1.56 -24.52
N THR A 82 -17.19 0.89 -24.91
CA THR A 82 -17.20 -0.56 -25.13
C THR A 82 -16.63 -0.83 -26.50
N PHE A 83 -15.91 -1.94 -26.63
CA PHE A 83 -15.50 -2.47 -27.91
C PHE A 83 -16.31 -3.74 -28.15
N SER A 84 -16.89 -3.86 -29.33
CA SER A 84 -17.46 -5.11 -29.79
C SER A 84 -16.37 -6.16 -29.93
N ASP A 85 -16.77 -7.42 -29.84
CA ASP A 85 -15.87 -8.56 -29.98
C ASP A 85 -15.10 -8.55 -31.32
N VAL A 86 -15.76 -8.09 -32.40
CA VAL A 86 -15.17 -7.92 -33.73
C VAL A 86 -14.13 -6.79 -33.75
N GLU A 87 -14.30 -5.72 -32.96
CA GLU A 87 -13.30 -4.64 -32.87
C GLU A 87 -12.03 -5.08 -32.15
N VAL A 88 -12.13 -6.03 -31.21
CA VAL A 88 -10.98 -6.54 -30.45
C VAL A 88 -10.31 -7.71 -31.17
N ARG A 89 -11.09 -8.69 -31.63
CA ARG A 89 -10.58 -9.96 -32.21
C ARG A 89 -10.60 -9.99 -33.74
N GLY A 90 -11.21 -9.01 -34.40
CA GLY A 90 -11.30 -8.96 -35.85
C GLY A 90 -12.12 -10.13 -36.41
N ALA A 91 -11.64 -10.72 -37.51
CA ALA A 91 -12.31 -11.84 -38.18
C ALA A 91 -12.45 -13.10 -37.31
N ILE A 92 -11.56 -13.28 -36.32
CA ILE A 92 -11.54 -14.43 -35.40
C ILE A 92 -12.73 -14.37 -34.42
N ALA A 93 -13.38 -13.21 -34.26
CA ALA A 93 -14.61 -13.08 -33.46
C ALA A 93 -15.74 -13.99 -33.94
N ALA A 94 -15.79 -14.30 -35.24
CA ALA A 94 -16.80 -15.17 -35.83
C ALA A 94 -16.45 -16.67 -35.77
N GLU A 95 -15.23 -17.00 -35.35
CA GLU A 95 -14.75 -18.37 -35.25
C GLU A 95 -15.09 -18.94 -33.87
N SER A 96 -15.65 -20.16 -33.84
CA SER A 96 -15.82 -20.88 -32.59
C SER A 96 -14.44 -21.20 -32.02
N PRO A 97 -14.15 -20.84 -30.76
CA PRO A 97 -12.87 -21.19 -30.15
C PRO A 97 -12.72 -22.71 -30.11
N VAL A 98 -11.53 -23.20 -30.46
CA VAL A 98 -11.15 -24.59 -30.28
C VAL A 98 -10.76 -24.75 -28.81
N LEU A 99 -11.55 -25.52 -28.06
CA LEU A 99 -11.21 -25.90 -26.70
C LEU A 99 -10.14 -27.00 -26.80
N ASP A 100 -8.97 -26.74 -26.20
CA ASP A 100 -7.89 -27.71 -26.12
C ASP A 100 -7.91 -28.33 -24.72
N GLU A 101 -8.15 -29.64 -24.64
CA GLU A 101 -8.23 -30.38 -23.38
C GLU A 101 -6.87 -30.46 -22.66
N GLU A 102 -5.76 -30.08 -23.32
CA GLU A 102 -4.40 -30.02 -22.74
C GLU A 102 -3.91 -28.57 -22.55
N ASP A 103 -4.80 -27.57 -22.57
CA ASP A 103 -4.44 -26.15 -22.40
C ASP A 103 -3.93 -25.79 -20.98
N GLY A 104 -4.01 -26.75 -20.05
CA GLY A 104 -3.58 -26.61 -18.67
C GLY A 104 -4.55 -25.82 -17.78
N TRP A 105 -5.79 -25.61 -18.24
CA TRP A 105 -6.87 -24.96 -17.49
C TRP A 105 -7.89 -25.95 -16.90
N GLU A 106 -7.66 -27.26 -17.06
CA GLU A 106 -8.29 -28.35 -16.27
C GLU A 106 -7.28 -29.14 -15.41
#